data_AF-A0A9L0T4J7-F1
#
_entry.id   AF-A0A9L0T4J7-F1
#
_cell.length_a   1.000
_cell.length_b   1.000
_cell.length_c   1.000
_cell.angle_alpha   90.00
_cell.angle_beta   90.00
_cell.angle_gamma   90.00
#
_symmetry.space_group_name_H-M   'P 1'
#
loop_
_entity.id
_entity.type
_entity.pdbx_description
1 polymer ?
#
loop_
_entity_poly.entity_id
_entity_poly.type
_entity_poly.pdbx_seq_one_letter_code
_entity_poly.pdbx_strand_id
1 'polypeptide(L)'
;MALLHFVEEENEGRCGGALVRKEFVLMAAHCRGSSIHVTLRVHNIREQERTQKVLPVTEAIRHPHYNPKNFSNGVMLLKGSLGAPSSVKMWSRAFPPMDQRATPLQQSPWRSHPTCPG
;
A
#
# COMPACT_ATOMS: atom_id res chain seq x y z
N MET A 1 2.79 6.38 5.37
CA MET A 1 3.23 5.31 4.46
C MET A 1 2.91 3.96 5.08
N ALA A 2 2.60 2.98 4.25
CA ALA A 2 2.38 1.58 4.64
C ALA A 2 3.39 0.70 3.89
N LEU A 3 4.02 -0.23 4.61
CA LEU A 3 4.85 -1.28 4.03
C LEU A 3 4.03 -2.57 4.01
N LEU A 4 4.05 -3.27 2.89
CA LEU A 4 3.32 -4.51 2.71
C LEU A 4 4.30 -5.64 2.48
N HIS A 5 4.14 -6.72 3.23
CA HIS A 5 4.83 -7.98 3.03
C HIS A 5 3.81 -9.02 2.62
N PHE A 6 4.05 -9.72 1.52
CA PHE A 6 3.16 -10.76 1.04
C PHE A 6 3.93 -12.02 0.69
N VAL A 7 3.28 -13.17 0.84
CA VAL A 7 3.84 -14.48 0.51
C VAL A 7 3.09 -15.04 -0.69
N GLU A 8 3.81 -15.45 -1.73
CA GLU A 8 3.26 -16.11 -2.93
C GLU A 8 4.05 -17.40 -3.19
N GLU A 9 3.42 -18.56 -2.98
CA GLU A 9 4.01 -19.89 -3.26
C GLU A 9 5.49 -20.03 -2.82
N GLU A 10 5.77 -19.72 -1.54
CA GLU A 10 7.10 -19.73 -0.89
C GLU A 10 8.04 -18.54 -1.18
N ASN A 11 7.67 -17.60 -2.05
CA ASN A 11 8.40 -16.34 -2.22
C ASN A 11 7.81 -15.21 -1.37
N GLU A 12 8.67 -14.45 -0.70
CA GLU A 12 8.29 -13.22 0.00
C GLU A 12 8.52 -11.98 -0.86
N GLY A 13 7.47 -11.18 -1.02
CA GLY A 13 7.51 -9.90 -1.73
C GLY A 13 7.27 -8.71 -0.81
N ARG A 14 7.82 -7.54 -1.18
CA ARG A 14 7.56 -6.27 -0.49
C ARG A 14 6.99 -5.24 -1.45
N CYS A 15 5.93 -4.55 -1.01
CA CYS A 15 5.35 -3.43 -1.74
C CYS A 15 5.11 -2.22 -0.84
N GLY A 16 5.05 -1.05 -1.47
CA GLY A 16 4.60 0.18 -0.83
C GLY A 16 3.08 0.34 -0.91
N GLY A 17 2.53 1.04 0.07
CA GLY A 17 1.12 1.45 0.06
C GLY A 17 0.89 2.73 0.86
N ALA A 18 -0.34 3.22 0.78
CA ALA A 18 -0.77 4.42 1.46
C ALA A 18 -2.06 4.16 2.23
N LEU A 19 -2.09 4.58 3.49
CA LEU A 19 -3.32 4.59 4.28
C LEU A 19 -4.21 5.74 3.78
N VAL A 20 -5.38 5.41 3.23
CA VAL A 20 -6.31 6.37 2.61
C VAL A 20 -7.49 6.72 3.50
N ARG A 21 -7.86 5.78 4.37
CA ARG A 21 -8.83 5.95 5.46
C ARG A 21 -8.34 5.12 6.65
N LYS A 22 -8.95 5.30 7.83
CA LYS A 22 -8.53 4.63 9.08
C LYS A 22 -8.18 3.17 8.89
N GLU A 23 -8.99 2.43 8.14
CA GLU A 23 -8.88 0.98 7.94
C GLU A 23 -8.57 0.58 6.50
N PHE A 24 -8.38 1.55 5.59
CA PHE A 24 -8.18 1.27 4.17
C PHE A 24 -6.79 1.66 3.72
N VAL A 25 -6.07 0.71 3.15
CA VAL A 25 -4.76 0.90 2.54
C VAL A 25 -4.88 0.70 1.04
N LEU A 26 -4.46 1.71 0.28
CA LEU A 26 -4.34 1.65 -1.17
C LEU A 26 -2.96 1.12 -1.54
N MET A 27 -2.94 0.17 -2.48
CA MET A 27 -1.73 -0.46 -2.99
C MET A 27 -1.89 -0.86 -4.46
N ALA A 28 -0.81 -1.38 -5.06
CA ALA A 28 -0.87 -1.90 -6.41
C ALA A 28 -1.51 -3.31 -6.46
N ALA A 29 -2.33 -3.57 -7.48
CA ALA A 29 -3.06 -4.83 -7.64
C ALA A 29 -2.17 -6.05 -7.92
N HIS A 30 -0.97 -5.83 -8.47
CA HIS A 30 0.02 -6.88 -8.75
C HIS A 30 0.74 -7.36 -7.47
N CYS A 31 0.71 -6.59 -6.39
CA CYS A 31 1.31 -6.96 -5.12
C CYS A 31 0.37 -7.89 -4.32
N ARG A 32 0.14 -9.11 -4.81
CA ARG A 32 -0.81 -10.05 -4.19
C ARG A 32 -0.05 -11.27 -3.69
N GLY A 33 -0.56 -11.85 -2.59
CA GLY A 33 -0.08 -13.12 -2.06
C GLY A 33 -1.20 -13.86 -1.32
N SER A 34 -0.89 -15.07 -0.86
CA SER A 34 -1.76 -15.89 -0.01
C SER A 34 -1.94 -15.28 1.38
N SER A 35 -0.90 -14.60 1.88
CA SER A 35 -0.94 -13.80 3.11
C SER A 35 -0.39 -12.41 2.84
N ILE A 36 -0.98 -11.38 3.46
CA ILE A 36 -0.54 -9.98 3.35
C ILE A 36 -0.48 -9.38 4.75
N HIS A 37 0.71 -8.93 5.13
CA HIS A 37 0.98 -8.20 6.36
C HIS A 37 1.23 -6.73 6.04
N VAL A 38 0.50 -5.84 6.72
CA VAL A 38 0.61 -4.40 6.50
C VAL A 38 1.16 -3.73 7.74
N THR A 39 2.26 -3.00 7.58
CA THR A 39 2.89 -2.22 8.64
C THR A 39 2.75 -0.74 8.34
N LEU A 40 2.02 -0.02 9.19
CA LEU A 40 1.82 1.42 9.10
C LEU A 40 2.92 2.18 9.85
N ARG A 41 3.12 3.46 9.47
CA ARG A 41 4.05 4.41 10.13
C ARG A 41 5.52 3.98 10.13
N VAL A 42 5.93 3.27 9.08
CA VAL A 42 7.34 2.91 8.84
C VAL A 42 8.11 4.16 8.41
N HIS A 43 9.06 4.61 9.23
CA HIS A 43 10.03 5.65 8.87
C HIS A 43 11.39 5.04 8.58
N ASN A 44 11.79 4.02 9.35
CA ASN A 44 12.94 3.17 9.06
C ASN A 44 12.47 1.73 8.75
N ILE A 45 12.76 1.26 7.53
CA ILE A 45 12.37 -0.09 7.07
C ILE A 45 13.30 -1.18 7.67
N ARG A 46 14.51 -0.80 8.12
CA ARG A 46 15.50 -1.74 8.69
C ARG A 46 15.32 -2.00 10.17
N GLU A 47 14.53 -1.18 10.85
CA GLU A 47 14.34 -1.25 12.30
C GLU A 47 12.86 -1.35 12.65
N GLN A 48 12.54 -2.19 13.63
CA GLN A 48 11.19 -2.28 14.18
C GLN A 48 10.96 -1.11 15.14
N GLU A 49 10.42 -0.01 14.63
CA GLU A 49 10.14 1.16 15.47
C GLU A 49 8.90 0.92 16.34
N ARG A 50 8.91 1.41 17.58
CA ARG A 50 7.75 1.33 18.51
C ARG A 50 6.50 2.03 17.97
N THR A 51 6.67 2.93 17.00
CA THR A 51 5.58 3.68 16.37
C THR A 51 4.92 2.92 15.22
N GLN A 52 5.52 1.82 14.76
CA GLN A 52 4.96 0.96 13.73
C GLN A 52 3.73 0.24 14.25
N LYS A 53 2.72 0.13 13.40
CA LYS A 53 1.47 -0.55 13.72
C LYS A 53 1.21 -1.61 12.68
N VAL A 54 1.08 -2.85 13.13
CA VAL A 54 0.63 -3.95 12.27
C VAL A 54 -0.89 -3.84 12.10
N LEU A 55 -1.33 -3.82 10.85
CA LEU A 55 -2.73 -3.81 10.46
C LEU A 55 -3.09 -5.21 9.94
N PRO A 56 -3.88 -5.99 10.69
CA PRO A 56 -4.37 -7.28 10.20
C PRO A 56 -5.36 -7.03 9.06
N VAL A 57 -5.07 -7.62 7.90
CA VAL A 57 -5.89 -7.50 6.69
C VAL A 57 -7.07 -8.45 6.80
N THR A 58 -8.28 -7.91 6.69
CA THR A 58 -9.53 -8.70 6.69
C THR A 58 -10.02 -8.97 5.28
N GLU A 59 -9.75 -8.06 4.34
CA GLU A 59 -10.27 -8.14 2.99
C GLU A 59 -9.32 -7.47 2.00
N ALA A 60 -9.15 -8.08 0.83
CA ALA A 60 -8.38 -7.53 -0.27
C ALA A 60 -9.30 -7.35 -1.49
N ILE A 61 -9.62 -6.08 -1.80
CA ILE A 61 -10.55 -5.69 -2.85
C ILE A 61 -9.73 -5.20 -4.05
N ARG A 62 -9.54 -6.08 -5.02
CA ARG A 62 -8.87 -5.76 -6.28
C ARG A 62 -9.82 -5.01 -7.21
N HIS A 63 -9.29 -4.12 -8.06
CA HIS A 63 -10.10 -3.52 -9.11
C HIS A 63 -10.71 -4.62 -10.02
N PRO A 64 -12.03 -4.60 -10.28
CA PRO A 64 -12.71 -5.67 -11.02
C PRO A 64 -12.18 -5.84 -12.45
N HIS A 65 -11.67 -4.77 -13.04
CA HIS A 65 -11.08 -4.76 -14.39
C HIS A 65 -9.55 -4.77 -14.40
N TYR A 66 -8.89 -5.23 -13.33
CA TYR A 66 -7.44 -5.38 -13.32
C TYR A 66 -7.00 -6.37 -14.41
N ASN A 67 -6.08 -5.95 -15.28
CA ASN A 67 -5.52 -6.81 -16.31
C ASN A 67 -4.02 -7.03 -16.03
N PRO A 68 -3.60 -8.27 -15.71
CA PRO A 68 -2.21 -8.58 -15.40
C PRO A 68 -1.27 -8.50 -16.61
N LYS A 69 -1.80 -8.55 -17.85
CA LYS A 69 -0.96 -8.50 -19.07
C LYS A 69 -0.41 -7.11 -19.35
N ASN A 70 -1.17 -6.06 -19.03
CA ASN A 70 -0.82 -4.67 -19.32
C ASN A 70 -0.83 -3.76 -18.08
N PHE A 71 -1.01 -4.35 -16.89
CA PHE A 71 -1.10 -3.66 -15.59
C PHE A 71 -2.19 -2.57 -15.51
N SER A 72 -3.14 -2.56 -16.44
CA SER A 72 -4.25 -1.60 -16.41
C SER A 72 -5.14 -1.85 -15.20
N ASN A 73 -5.67 -0.76 -14.64
CA ASN A 73 -6.41 -0.77 -13.38
C ASN A 73 -5.63 -1.42 -12.24
N GLY A 74 -4.33 -1.16 -12.17
CA GLY A 74 -3.38 -1.74 -11.23
C GLY A 74 -3.55 -1.33 -9.77
N VAL A 75 -4.78 -1.08 -9.30
CA VAL A 75 -5.09 -0.64 -7.93
C VAL A 75 -5.83 -1.72 -7.13
N MET A 76 -5.52 -1.80 -5.84
CA MET A 76 -6.18 -2.69 -4.89
C MET A 76 -6.31 -1.99 -3.54
N LEU A 77 -7.45 -2.20 -2.88
CA LEU A 77 -7.73 -1.72 -1.54
C LEU A 77 -7.64 -2.88 -0.55
N LEU A 78 -6.86 -2.71 0.50
CA LEU A 78 -6.89 -3.58 1.65
C LEU A 78 -7.73 -2.95 2.74
N LYS A 79 -8.70 -3.70 3.23
CA LYS A 79 -9.43 -3.39 4.45
C LYS A 79 -8.76 -4.15 5.57
N GLY A 80 -8.38 -3.43 6.62
CA GLY A 80 -7.87 -4.04 7.84
C GLY A 80 -8.76 -3.75 9.02
N SER A 81 -8.58 -4.50 10.11
CA SER A 81 -9.29 -4.28 11.36
C SER A 81 -8.36 -3.55 12.34
N LEU A 82 -8.53 -2.23 12.51
CA LEU A 82 -7.99 -1.55 13.69
C LEU A 82 -9.01 -1.72 14.82
N GLY A 83 -8.72 -2.58 15.79
CA GLY A 83 -9.48 -2.59 17.04
C GLY A 83 -9.39 -1.22 17.71
N ALA A 84 -10.52 -0.50 17.77
CA ALA A 84 -10.70 0.80 18.42
C ALA A 84 -9.79 1.94 17.92
N PRO A 85 -10.16 3.24 18.11
CA PRO A 85 -9.51 4.34 17.42
C PRO A 85 -8.09 4.56 17.95
N SER A 86 -7.12 3.90 17.32
CA SER A 86 -5.72 4.18 17.59
C SER A 86 -5.35 5.48 16.89
N SER A 87 -4.60 6.33 17.60
CA SER A 87 -4.12 7.66 17.21
C SER A 87 -3.16 7.66 16.01
N VAL A 88 -3.58 7.09 14.89
CA VAL A 88 -2.89 7.21 13.61
C VAL A 88 -3.24 8.59 13.08
N LYS A 89 -2.35 9.57 13.31
CA LYS A 89 -2.41 10.87 12.63
C LYS A 89 -2.25 10.61 11.12
N MET A 90 -3.39 10.54 10.44
CA MET A 90 -3.46 10.42 8.99
C MET A 90 -3.05 11.78 8.41
N TRP A 91 -1.98 11.79 7.62
CA TRP A 91 -1.71 12.91 6.73
C TRP A 91 -2.73 12.82 5.61
N SER A 92 -3.93 13.34 5.84
CA SER A 92 -5.00 13.39 4.85
C SER A 92 -4.66 14.47 3.83
N ARG A 93 -3.78 14.16 2.89
CA ARG A 93 -3.79 14.86 1.62
C ARG A 93 -5.00 14.32 0.86
N ALA A 94 -5.93 15.20 0.50
CA ALA A 94 -7.12 14.81 -0.24
C ALA A 94 -6.72 14.10 -1.53
N PHE A 95 -7.47 13.06 -1.90
CA PHE A 95 -7.37 12.50 -3.24
C PHE A 95 -7.72 13.60 -4.25
N PRO A 96 -6.97 13.71 -5.36
CA PRO A 96 -7.41 14.59 -6.44
C PRO A 96 -8.80 14.14 -6.91
N PRO A 97 -9.66 15.07 -7.36
CA PRO A 97 -10.88 14.73 -8.06
C PRO A 97 -10.55 13.77 -9.22
N MET A 98 -11.43 12.80 -9.50
CA MET A 98 -11.18 11.79 -10.53
C MET A 98 -10.88 12.38 -11.92
N ASP A 99 -11.34 13.61 -12.19
CA ASP A 99 -11.19 14.32 -13.47
C ASP A 99 -9.93 15.19 -13.55
N GLN A 100 -9.06 15.18 -12.54
CA GLN A 100 -7.85 15.99 -12.54
C GLN A 100 -6.60 15.12 -12.69
N ARG A 101 -5.75 15.51 -13.64
CA ARG A 101 -4.41 14.94 -13.76
C ARG A 101 -3.61 15.33 -12.53
N ALA A 102 -3.22 14.34 -11.72
CA ALA A 102 -2.43 14.58 -10.52
C ALA A 102 -1.11 15.30 -10.88
N THR A 103 -0.83 16.42 -10.23
CA THR A 103 0.50 17.04 -10.28
C THR A 103 1.53 16.04 -9.75
N PRO A 104 2.71 15.90 -10.40
CA PRO A 104 3.76 15.03 -9.92
C PRO A 104 4.12 15.38 -8.48
N LEU A 105 3.91 14.45 -7.55
CA LEU A 105 4.37 14.60 -6.18
C LEU A 105 5.87 14.28 -6.12
N GLN A 106 6.59 14.98 -5.23
CA GLN A 106 7.94 14.59 -4.82
C GLN A 106 7.89 13.13 -4.37
N GLN A 107 8.52 12.25 -5.14
CA GLN A 107 8.52 10.83 -4.86
C GLN A 107 9.35 10.59 -3.59
N SER A 108 8.87 9.70 -2.73
CA SER A 108 9.62 9.36 -1.51
C SER A 108 10.97 8.73 -1.85
N PRO A 109 12.01 8.93 -1.02
CA PRO A 109 13.38 8.49 -1.29
C PRO A 109 13.58 6.97 -1.35
N TRP A 110 12.57 6.16 -1.05
CA TRP A 110 12.63 4.69 -1.07
C TRP A 110 12.46 4.07 -2.47
N ARG A 111 12.92 4.77 -3.51
CA ARG A 111 12.97 4.21 -4.85
C ARG A 111 14.25 3.37 -4.94
N SER A 112 14.12 2.04 -4.91
CA SER A 112 15.14 1.20 -5.54
C SER A 112 15.29 1.66 -6.99
N HIS A 113 16.52 1.99 -7.38
CA HIS A 113 16.89 2.65 -8.63
C HIS A 113 16.30 1.98 -9.90
N PRO A 114 16.23 2.73 -11.02
CA PRO A 114 15.31 2.52 -12.13
C PRO A 114 15.85 1.54 -13.15
N THR A 115 14.96 0.80 -13.79
CA THR A 115 14.94 0.62 -15.25
C THR A 115 13.59 -0.04 -15.60
N CYS A 116 12.63 0.78 -16.02
CA CYS A 116 11.60 0.30 -16.94
C CYS A 116 12.09 0.70 -18.34
N PRO A 117 12.47 -0.24 -19.22
CA PRO A 117 12.72 0.09 -20.61
C PRO A 117 11.40 0.45 -21.30
N GLY A 118 11.48 1.42 -22.22
CA GLY A 118 10.36 1.90 -23.04
C GLY A 118 10.12 1.06 -24.29
#